data_AF-A0ABD5SPI6-F1
#
_entry.id   AF-A0ABD5SPI6-F1
#
_cell.length_a   1.000
_cell.length_b   1.000
_cell.length_c   1.000
_cell.angle_alpha   90.00
_cell.angle_beta   90.00
_cell.angle_gamma   90.00
#
_symmetry.space_group_name_H-M   'P 1'
#
loop_
_entity.id
_entity.type
_entity.pdbx_description
1 polymer ?
#
loop_
_entity_poly.entity_id
_entity_poly.type
_entity_poly.pdbx_seq_one_letter_code
_entity_poly.pdbx_strand_id
1 'polypeptide(L)' 'AAANAVTDEMVADLGVAGTPDEARERLRTLVAETGIDQPIVVVPEPASSEVAETTIDALAPERL' A
#
# COMPACT_ATOMS: atom_id res chain seq x y z
N ALA A 1 8.75 18.74 -6.33
CA ALA A 1 7.75 19.60 -7.01
C ALA A 1 6.49 18.80 -7.35
N ALA A 2 6.57 17.74 -8.16
CA ALA A 2 5.41 16.89 -8.48
C ALA A 2 4.83 16.13 -7.27
N ALA A 3 5.68 15.60 -6.38
CA ALA A 3 5.23 14.91 -5.17
C ALA A 3 4.35 15.79 -4.26
N ASN A 4 4.57 17.11 -4.22
CA ASN A 4 3.78 18.04 -3.40
C ASN A 4 2.38 18.29 -3.95
N ALA A 5 2.10 17.87 -5.19
CA ALA A 5 0.76 17.93 -5.76
C ALA A 5 -0.10 16.73 -5.36
N VAL A 6 0.51 15.69 -4.79
CA VAL A 6 -0.19 14.52 -4.26
C VAL A 6 -0.59 14.84 -2.83
N THR A 7 -1.88 15.04 -2.59
CA THR A 7 -2.40 15.35 -1.25
C THR A 7 -2.58 14.09 -0.42
N ASP A 8 -2.61 14.23 0.90
CA ASP A 8 -2.90 13.11 1.81
C ASP A 8 -4.27 12.47 1.53
N GLU A 9 -5.25 13.28 1.11
CA GLU A 9 -6.56 12.82 0.66
C GLU A 9 -6.46 11.93 -0.58
N MET A 10 -5.68 12.34 -1.59
CA MET A 10 -5.46 11.52 -2.78
C MET A 10 -4.74 10.20 -2.43
N VAL A 11 -3.79 10.22 -1.50
CA VAL A 11 -3.12 9.00 -1.03
C VAL A 11 -4.10 8.11 -0.26
N ALA A 12 -5.00 8.69 0.53
CA ALA A 12 -5.99 7.95 1.28
C ALA A 12 -7.01 7.25 0.36
N ASP A 13 -7.46 7.93 -0.69
CA ASP A 13 -8.50 7.44 -1.59
C ASP A 13 -7.96 6.51 -2.69
N LEU A 14 -6.75 6.78 -3.20
CA LEU A 14 -6.20 6.08 -4.38
C LEU A 14 -5.06 5.12 -4.02
N GLY A 15 -4.59 5.12 -2.79
CA GLY A 15 -3.42 4.38 -2.34
C GLY A 15 -3.69 3.38 -1.23
N VAL A 16 -2.79 2.41 -1.12
CA VAL A 16 -2.67 1.54 0.07
C VAL A 16 -1.54 2.10 0.92
N ALA A 17 -1.89 2.93 1.92
CA ALA A 17 -0.94 3.63 2.77
C ALA A 17 -1.45 3.73 4.21
N GLY A 18 -0.51 3.89 5.14
CA GLY A 18 -0.79 3.99 6.58
C GLY A 18 0.12 3.08 7.39
N THR A 19 -0.32 2.78 8.61
CA THR A 19 0.26 1.74 9.46
C THR A 19 0.10 0.35 8.81
N PRO A 20 0.89 -0.66 9.24
CA PRO A 20 0.76 -2.04 8.74
C PRO A 20 -0.68 -2.57 8.76
N ASP A 21 -1.43 -2.34 9.84
CA ASP A 21 -2.81 -2.84 9.97
C ASP A 21 -3.77 -2.13 9.01
N GLU A 22 -3.67 -0.81 8.90
CA GLU A 22 -4.48 -0.01 7.96
C GLU A 22 -4.20 -0.41 6.51
N ALA A 23 -2.92 -0.62 6.15
CA ALA A 23 -2.54 -1.03 4.81
C ALA A 23 -3.08 -2.42 4.46
N ARG A 24 -3.06 -3.39 5.40
CA ARG A 24 -3.66 -4.71 5.23
C ARG A 24 -5.17 -4.63 5.01
N GLU A 25 -5.87 -3.82 5.80
CA GLU A 25 -7.32 -3.62 5.68
C GLU A 25 -7.71 -2.98 4.35
N ARG A 26 -6.99 -1.93 3.94
CA ARG A 26 -7.22 -1.25 2.65
C ARG A 26 -6.98 -2.17 1.46
N LEU A 27 -5.90 -2.95 1.48
CA LEU A 27 -5.61 -3.91 0.41
C LEU A 27 -6.70 -5.00 0.29
N ARG A 28 -7.18 -5.53 1.43
CA ARG A 28 -8.28 -6.51 1.45
C ARG A 28 -9.58 -5.92 0.93
N THR A 29 -9.89 -4.68 1.33
CA THR A 29 -11.09 -3.96 0.88
C THR A 29 -11.04 -3.74 -0.63
N LEU A 30 -9.90 -3.27 -1.16
CA LEU A 30 -9.69 -3.08 -2.59
C LEU A 30 -9.99 -4.37 -3.37
N VAL A 31 -9.35 -5.49 -2.99
CA VAL A 31 -9.56 -6.78 -3.64
C VAL A 31 -11.02 -7.22 -3.58
N ALA A 32 -11.69 -7.03 -2.44
CA ALA A 32 -13.09 -7.42 -2.24
C ALA A 32 -14.07 -6.60 -3.10
N GLU A 33 -13.78 -5.32 -3.36
CA GLU A 33 -14.69 -4.40 -4.03
C GLU A 33 -14.46 -4.27 -5.54
N THR A 34 -13.22 -4.50 -6.02
CA THR A 34 -12.87 -4.20 -7.43
C THR A 34 -12.63 -5.43 -8.29
N GLY A 35 -12.81 -6.65 -7.76
CA GLY A 35 -12.64 -7.90 -8.51
C GLY A 35 -11.19 -8.17 -8.95
N ILE A 36 -10.20 -7.61 -8.27
CA ILE A 36 -8.78 -7.81 -8.56
C ILE A 36 -8.33 -9.15 -7.98
N ASP A 37 -7.85 -10.06 -8.83
CA ASP A 37 -7.38 -11.37 -8.37
C ASP A 37 -5.96 -11.35 -7.78
N GLN A 38 -5.07 -10.54 -8.35
CA GLN A 38 -3.64 -10.53 -8.01
C GLN A 38 -3.10 -9.09 -7.99
N PRO A 39 -3.24 -8.37 -6.86
CA PRO A 39 -2.71 -7.02 -6.74
C PRO A 39 -1.17 -7.04 -6.70
N ILE A 40 -0.54 -6.10 -7.41
CA ILE A 40 0.89 -5.85 -7.36
C ILE A 40 1.13 -4.63 -6.47
N VAL A 41 1.85 -4.84 -5.37
CA VAL A 41 2.24 -3.76 -4.46
C VAL A 41 3.58 -3.18 -4.92
N VAL A 42 3.63 -1.88 -5.19
CA VAL A 42 4.84 -1.16 -5.58
C VAL A 42 5.19 -0.16 -4.49
N VAL A 43 6.38 -0.32 -3.90
CA VAL A 43 6.95 0.67 -2.98
C VAL A 43 7.70 1.72 -3.81
N PRO A 44 7.38 3.02 -3.67
CA PRO A 44 8.01 4.06 -4.48
C PRO A 44 9.49 4.25 -4.12
N GLU A 45 10.35 4.50 -5.11
CA GLU A 45 11.81 4.64 -4.94
C GLU A 45 12.27 5.65 -3.87
N PRO A 46 11.57 6.78 -3.61
CA PRO A 46 11.96 7.70 -2.55
C PRO A 46 11.76 7.14 -1.12
N ALA A 47 11.05 6.02 -0.95
CA ALA A 47 10.91 5.38 0.35
C ALA A 47 12.26 4.84 0.83
N SER A 48 12.49 4.88 2.15
CA SER A 48 13.68 4.25 2.71
C SER A 48 13.64 2.73 2.54
N SER A 49 14.80 2.09 2.57
CA SER A 49 14.89 0.62 2.56
C SER A 49 14.12 -0.01 3.72
N GLU A 50 14.15 0.62 4.89
CA GLU A 50 13.40 0.20 6.08
C GLU A 50 11.88 0.22 5.84
N VAL A 51 11.36 1.25 5.17
CA VAL A 51 9.94 1.32 4.79
C VAL A 51 9.61 0.25 3.76
N ALA A 52 10.48 0.00 2.79
CA ALA A 52 10.28 -1.05 1.80
C ALA A 52 10.25 -2.45 2.45
N GLU A 53 11.21 -2.77 3.31
CA GLU A 53 11.26 -4.04 4.06
C GLU A 53 10.03 -4.19 4.96
N THR A 54 9.68 -3.16 5.73
CA THR A 54 8.48 -3.16 6.59
C THR A 54 7.21 -3.38 5.78
N THR A 55 7.11 -2.77 4.59
CA THR A 55 5.96 -2.94 3.70
C THR A 55 5.87 -4.37 3.17
N ILE A 56 6.99 -4.97 2.78
CA ILE A 56 7.06 -6.37 2.34
C ILE A 56 6.61 -7.28 3.47
N ASP A 57 7.17 -7.13 4.67
CA ASP A 57 6.82 -7.98 5.83
C ASP A 57 5.35 -7.80 6.25
N ALA A 58 4.85 -6.56 6.21
CA ALA A 58 3.48 -6.24 6.56
C ALA A 58 2.45 -6.68 5.52
N LEU A 59 2.78 -6.69 4.23
CA LEU A 59 1.81 -7.02 3.18
C LEU A 59 2.03 -8.39 2.55
N ALA A 60 3.10 -9.08 2.93
CA ALA A 60 3.34 -10.44 2.51
C ALA A 60 2.15 -11.34 2.91
N PRO A 61 1.71 -12.25 2.02
CA PRO A 61 0.74 -13.26 2.38
C PRO A 61 1.30 -14.14 3.49
N GLU A 62 0.42 -14.58 4.40
CA GLU A 62 0.79 -15.56 5.40
C GLU A 62 1.33 -16.81 4.71
N ARG A 63 2.48 -17.31 5.18
CA ARG A 63 3.03 -18.55 4.66
C ARG A 63 2.04 -19.68 5.00
N LEU A 64 1.43 -20.26 3.96
CA LEU A 64 0.67 -21.51 4.02
C LEU A 64 1.56 -22.66 4.56
#